data_AF-A0A7R9FWR9-F1
#
_entry.id   AF-A0A7R9FWR9-F1
#
_cell.length_a   1.000
_cell.length_b   1.000
_cell.length_c   1.000
_cell.angle_alpha   90.00
_cell.angle_beta   90.00
_cell.angle_gamma   90.00
#
_symmetry.space_group_name_H-M   'P 1'
#
loop_
_entity.id
_entity.type
_entity.pdbx_description
1 polymer ?
#
loop_
_entity_poly.entity_id
_entity_poly.type
_entity_poly.pdbx_seq_one_letter_code
_entity_poly.pdbx_strand_id
1 'polypeptide(L)'
;MLFAVVDEALEIYNDAHYLNERCKVSVKTLTKRARKELKKDERRNQAVQLRQKKRDEVLLKKRSLGGACTAPFLIAVVSLNADIDPFGILEFIKQADDEAVITNSEEGNIHISVPRFKQRFTLVVPAPGDLFSSLDALKVADTVMFLVSASSGETIDDAGEKILTAIMAQGLPSTVVAVTDLESIPPKKRHTAKQQVQKDVLRWLPDEKIITLDKIGDGLTFLRKVGSQKQRAVIQRDRRPHMLAEVAEFMPDDEGSTGTLKVSGFVRGCPLSVNSLVHIPGWGDFQMSHIETTSDPHPLDKGRAARDGGMETNDSDTTRVLATADPRIQVSLSLRILSIQQP
;
A
#
# COMPACT_ATOMS: atom_id res chain seq x y z
N MET A 1 -27.78 -76.04 -9.58
CA MET A 1 -27.31 -74.79 -8.93
C MET A 1 -25.92 -74.91 -8.31
N LEU A 2 -25.48 -76.06 -7.79
CA LEU A 2 -24.11 -76.19 -7.24
C LEU A 2 -22.98 -76.20 -8.30
N PHE A 3 -23.21 -76.74 -9.51
CA PHE A 3 -22.16 -76.81 -10.54
C PHE A 3 -21.83 -75.46 -11.20
N ALA A 4 -22.80 -74.56 -11.34
CA ALA A 4 -22.57 -73.22 -11.93
C ALA A 4 -21.77 -72.30 -10.99
N VAL A 5 -21.88 -72.48 -9.67
CA VAL A 5 -21.15 -71.68 -8.67
C VAL A 5 -19.67 -72.10 -8.59
N VAL A 6 -19.34 -73.35 -8.94
CA VAL A 6 -17.96 -73.84 -8.90
C VAL A 6 -17.17 -73.37 -10.13
N ASP A 7 -17.79 -73.31 -11.31
CA ASP A 7 -17.14 -72.77 -12.52
C ASP A 7 -16.90 -71.26 -12.43
N GLU A 8 -17.86 -70.50 -11.90
CA GLU A 8 -17.70 -69.04 -11.71
C GLU A 8 -16.62 -68.73 -10.65
N ALA A 9 -16.49 -69.56 -9.61
CA ALA A 9 -15.41 -69.44 -8.63
C ALA A 9 -14.02 -69.78 -9.20
N LEU A 10 -13.94 -70.70 -10.17
CA LEU A 10 -12.68 -71.06 -10.83
C LEU A 10 -12.23 -69.99 -11.84
N GLU A 11 -13.15 -69.35 -12.54
CA GLU A 11 -12.86 -68.20 -13.42
C GLU A 11 -12.35 -67.00 -12.61
N ILE A 12 -13.01 -66.66 -11.49
CA ILE A 12 -12.57 -65.58 -10.61
C ILE A 12 -11.20 -65.88 -10.00
N TYR A 13 -10.92 -67.14 -9.64
CA TYR A 13 -9.63 -67.53 -9.08
C TYR A 13 -8.50 -67.43 -10.13
N ASN A 14 -8.76 -67.82 -11.36
CA ASN A 14 -7.78 -67.73 -12.45
C ASN A 14 -7.53 -66.29 -12.90
N ASP A 15 -8.56 -65.43 -12.94
CA ASP A 15 -8.40 -64.00 -13.24
C ASP A 15 -7.67 -63.25 -12.12
N ALA A 16 -7.94 -63.60 -10.86
CA ALA A 16 -7.21 -63.04 -9.71
C ALA A 16 -5.72 -63.46 -9.71
N HIS A 17 -5.41 -64.67 -10.17
CA HIS A 17 -4.02 -65.14 -10.29
C HIS A 17 -3.30 -64.44 -11.46
N TYR A 18 -3.98 -64.22 -12.59
CA TYR A 18 -3.44 -63.48 -13.75
C TYR A 18 -3.22 -61.98 -13.47
N LEU A 19 -4.07 -61.36 -12.64
CA LEU A 19 -3.91 -59.96 -12.22
C LEU A 19 -2.79 -59.75 -11.17
N ASN A 20 -2.51 -60.75 -10.35
CA ASN A 20 -1.46 -60.67 -9.31
C ASN A 20 -0.03 -60.77 -9.87
N GLU A 21 0.14 -61.34 -11.07
CA GLU A 21 1.45 -61.44 -11.73
C GLU A 21 1.85 -60.15 -12.48
N ARG A 22 0.88 -59.32 -12.90
CA ARG A 22 1.16 -58.04 -13.58
C ARG A 22 1.36 -56.85 -12.62
N CYS A 23 1.00 -56.97 -11.35
CA CYS A 23 1.07 -55.87 -10.37
C CYS A 23 2.02 -56.12 -9.19
N LYS A 24 3.08 -56.91 -9.36
CA LYS A 24 4.22 -56.96 -8.42
C LYS A 24 5.38 -56.10 -8.89
N VAL A 25 5.16 -54.81 -9.09
CA VAL A 25 6.26 -53.84 -9.05
C VAL A 25 6.56 -53.60 -7.59
N SER A 26 7.74 -54.04 -7.13
CA SER A 26 8.14 -53.91 -5.74
C SER A 26 7.99 -52.47 -5.24
N VAL A 27 7.34 -52.26 -4.10
CA VAL A 27 7.25 -50.95 -3.42
C VAL A 27 8.65 -50.39 -3.09
N LYS A 28 9.69 -51.26 -3.13
CA LYS A 28 11.11 -50.90 -3.00
C LYS A 28 11.66 -50.12 -4.22
N THR A 29 10.99 -50.11 -5.38
CA THR A 29 11.40 -49.32 -6.55
C THR A 29 10.82 -47.89 -6.56
N LEU A 30 9.72 -47.64 -5.84
CA LEU A 30 9.06 -46.32 -5.78
C LEU A 30 9.69 -45.35 -4.76
N THR A 31 10.55 -45.85 -3.87
CA THR A 31 11.12 -45.07 -2.75
C THR A 31 12.63 -44.92 -2.80
N LYS A 32 13.25 -45.09 -3.98
CA LYS A 32 14.50 -44.36 -4.24
C LYS A 32 14.09 -43.00 -4.77
N ARG A 33 14.08 -41.97 -3.91
CA ARG A 33 14.18 -40.58 -4.37
C ARG A 33 15.52 -40.47 -5.11
N ALA A 34 15.54 -40.90 -6.36
CA ALA A 34 16.63 -40.61 -7.27
C ALA A 34 16.77 -39.09 -7.24
N ARG A 35 17.94 -38.58 -6.86
CA ARG A 35 18.31 -37.19 -7.11
C ARG A 35 18.14 -36.99 -8.61
N LYS A 36 16.96 -36.51 -9.01
CA LYS A 36 16.63 -36.30 -10.41
C LYS A 36 17.34 -35.02 -10.79
N GLU A 37 18.61 -35.16 -11.17
CA GLU A 37 19.34 -34.06 -11.76
C GLU A 37 18.59 -33.67 -13.03
N LEU A 38 18.03 -32.46 -13.01
CA LEU A 38 17.23 -31.95 -14.11
C LEU A 38 18.10 -31.95 -15.37
N LYS A 39 17.55 -32.45 -16.47
CA LYS A 39 18.19 -32.36 -17.79
C LYS A 39 18.33 -30.89 -18.19
N LYS A 40 19.22 -30.58 -19.13
CA LYS A 40 19.47 -29.20 -19.62
C LYS A 40 18.18 -28.47 -20.01
N ASP A 41 17.29 -29.16 -20.72
CA ASP A 41 16.02 -28.57 -21.17
C ASP A 41 15.03 -28.38 -20.02
N GLU A 42 15.00 -29.30 -19.05
CA GLU A 42 14.19 -29.17 -17.84
C GLU A 42 14.66 -27.98 -16.98
N ARG A 43 15.98 -27.76 -16.86
CA ARG A 43 16.55 -26.57 -16.19
C ARG A 43 16.15 -25.28 -16.91
N ARG A 44 16.19 -25.28 -18.25
CA ARG A 44 15.77 -24.13 -19.07
C ARG A 44 14.29 -23.82 -18.87
N ASN A 45 13.43 -24.84 -18.93
CA ASN A 45 11.99 -24.67 -18.73
C ASN A 45 11.66 -24.20 -17.30
N GLN A 46 12.32 -24.76 -16.29
CA GLN A 46 12.17 -24.30 -14.91
C GLN A 46 12.57 -22.83 -14.75
N ALA A 47 13.68 -22.40 -15.38
CA ALA A 47 14.10 -21.00 -15.33
C ALA A 47 13.09 -20.05 -16.00
N VAL A 48 12.48 -20.46 -17.12
CA VAL A 48 11.42 -19.70 -17.79
C VAL A 48 10.17 -19.60 -16.92
N GLN A 49 9.72 -20.70 -16.34
CA GLN A 49 8.56 -20.73 -15.44
C GLN A 49 8.79 -19.85 -14.20
N LEU A 50 9.98 -19.93 -13.59
CA LEU A 50 10.34 -19.08 -12.45
C LEU A 50 10.38 -17.59 -12.82
N ARG A 51 10.90 -17.26 -14.01
CA ARG A 51 10.92 -15.88 -14.50
C ARG A 51 9.51 -15.34 -14.74
N GLN A 52 8.64 -16.15 -15.35
CA GLN A 52 7.25 -15.78 -15.58
C GLN A 52 6.52 -15.56 -14.25
N LYS A 53 6.62 -16.51 -13.31
CA LYS A 53 6.03 -16.37 -11.98
C LYS A 53 6.49 -15.11 -11.25
N LYS A 54 7.79 -14.84 -11.22
CA LYS A 54 8.34 -13.62 -10.59
C LYS A 54 7.86 -12.34 -11.29
N ARG A 55 7.72 -12.37 -12.61
CA ARG A 55 7.20 -11.22 -13.39
C ARG A 55 5.74 -10.95 -13.04
N ASP A 56 4.92 -12.00 -12.98
CA ASP A 56 3.50 -11.89 -12.68
C ASP A 56 3.28 -11.40 -11.23
N GLU A 57 4.06 -11.91 -10.27
CA GLU A 57 4.07 -11.42 -8.88
C GLU A 57 4.39 -9.92 -8.79
N VAL A 58 5.40 -9.44 -9.53
CA VAL A 58 5.76 -8.01 -9.56
C VAL A 58 4.67 -7.17 -10.24
N LEU A 59 4.06 -7.68 -11.32
CA LEU A 59 2.98 -6.97 -12.01
C LEU A 59 1.72 -6.86 -11.15
N LEU A 60 1.35 -7.90 -10.41
CA LEU A 60 0.23 -7.86 -9.47
C LEU A 60 0.45 -6.80 -8.38
N LYS A 61 1.65 -6.77 -7.78
CA LYS A 61 2.01 -5.74 -6.78
C LYS A 61 1.99 -4.32 -7.34
N LYS A 62 2.32 -4.14 -8.61
CA LYS A 62 2.27 -2.81 -9.27
C LYS A 62 0.83 -2.40 -9.63
N ARG A 63 -0.04 -3.36 -9.94
CA ARG A 63 -1.44 -3.10 -10.31
C ARG A 63 -2.33 -2.86 -9.09
N SER A 64 -1.93 -3.32 -7.91
CA SER A 64 -2.72 -3.16 -6.67
C SER A 64 -2.72 -1.73 -6.11
N LEU A 65 -1.90 -0.82 -6.64
CA LEU A 65 -1.73 0.53 -6.12
C LEU A 65 -1.76 1.57 -7.24
N GLY A 66 -2.50 2.66 -7.00
CA GLY A 66 -2.50 3.86 -7.83
C GLY A 66 -3.15 3.73 -9.21
N GLY A 67 -3.83 2.64 -9.53
CA GLY A 67 -4.67 2.51 -10.73
C GLY A 67 -6.07 3.13 -10.57
N ALA A 68 -6.91 2.94 -11.59
CA ALA A 68 -8.25 3.54 -11.64
C ALA A 68 -9.20 3.08 -10.52
N CYS A 69 -9.19 1.77 -10.20
CA CYS A 69 -10.09 1.14 -9.22
C CYS A 69 -9.37 0.74 -7.93
N THR A 70 -8.20 1.33 -7.66
CA THR A 70 -7.37 1.03 -6.49
C THR A 70 -7.05 2.33 -5.75
N ALA A 71 -6.67 2.22 -4.48
CA ALA A 71 -6.27 3.37 -3.68
C ALA A 71 -5.17 4.20 -4.39
N PRO A 72 -5.23 5.54 -4.32
CA PRO A 72 -4.19 6.41 -4.87
C PRO A 72 -2.87 6.22 -4.13
N PHE A 73 -1.72 6.49 -4.77
CA PHE A 73 -0.42 6.49 -4.11
C PHE A 73 -0.40 7.54 -3.00
N LEU A 74 -0.24 7.13 -1.75
CA LEU A 74 -0.19 8.06 -0.62
C LEU A 74 1.23 8.55 -0.39
N ILE A 75 1.43 9.86 -0.54
CA ILE A 75 2.70 10.54 -0.42
C ILE A 75 2.62 11.49 0.79
N ALA A 76 3.43 11.24 1.81
CA ALA A 76 3.63 12.19 2.92
C ALA A 76 4.78 13.13 2.56
N VAL A 77 4.54 14.43 2.63
CA VAL A 77 5.53 15.47 2.32
C VAL A 77 6.06 16.05 3.62
N VAL A 78 7.32 15.78 3.93
CA VAL A 78 7.95 16.16 5.20
C VAL A 78 9.08 17.14 4.93
N SER A 79 9.00 18.33 5.50
CA SER A 79 10.10 19.30 5.50
C SER A 79 11.15 18.90 6.54
N LEU A 80 12.42 18.92 6.13
CA LEU A 80 13.57 18.66 7.01
C LEU A 80 14.21 19.96 7.54
N ASN A 81 13.75 21.11 7.03
CA ASN A 81 14.15 22.44 7.48
C ASN A 81 12.92 23.29 7.73
N ALA A 82 12.96 24.11 8.78
CA ALA A 82 11.92 25.08 9.11
C ALA A 82 11.69 26.17 8.04
N ASP A 83 12.72 26.49 7.26
CA ASP A 83 12.67 27.54 6.22
C ASP A 83 11.83 27.15 4.99
N ILE A 84 11.45 25.87 4.85
CA ILE A 84 10.76 25.36 3.68
C ILE A 84 9.25 25.39 3.92
N ASP A 85 8.52 26.06 3.03
CA ASP A 85 7.07 25.94 2.97
C ASP A 85 6.65 24.71 2.13
N PRO A 86 6.07 23.66 2.74
CA PRO A 86 5.59 22.50 2.00
C PRO A 86 4.39 22.82 1.10
N PHE A 87 3.58 23.82 1.44
CA PHE A 87 2.36 24.14 0.67
C PHE A 87 2.67 24.78 -0.68
N GLY A 88 3.65 25.68 -0.76
CA GLY A 88 4.13 26.21 -2.05
C GLY A 88 4.61 25.12 -3.00
N ILE A 89 5.24 24.06 -2.49
CA ILE A 89 5.70 22.93 -3.31
C ILE A 89 4.52 22.09 -3.80
N LEU A 90 3.45 21.95 -3.01
CA LEU A 90 2.23 21.30 -3.48
C LEU A 90 1.57 22.08 -4.61
N GLU A 91 1.50 23.41 -4.52
CA GLU A 91 0.98 24.26 -5.60
C GLU A 91 1.78 24.10 -6.88
N PHE A 92 3.09 24.00 -6.76
CA PHE A 92 3.97 23.72 -7.88
C PHE A 92 3.74 22.33 -8.50
N ILE A 93 3.55 21.29 -7.68
CA ILE A 93 3.24 19.94 -8.16
C ILE A 93 1.85 19.90 -8.84
N LYS A 94 0.88 20.68 -8.34
CA LYS A 94 -0.44 20.84 -8.96
C LYS A 94 -0.33 21.42 -10.37
N GLN A 95 0.54 22.41 -10.57
CA GLN A 95 0.74 23.06 -11.87
C GLN A 95 1.60 22.24 -12.86
N ALA A 96 2.11 21.08 -12.46
CA ALA A 96 3.04 20.31 -13.27
C ALA A 96 2.43 19.63 -14.50
N ASP A 97 1.10 19.47 -14.55
CA ASP A 97 0.39 18.85 -15.67
C ASP A 97 -0.98 19.49 -15.89
N ASP A 98 -1.17 20.09 -17.07
CA ASP A 98 -2.41 20.80 -17.44
C ASP A 98 -3.61 19.84 -17.59
N GLU A 99 -3.35 18.55 -17.87
CA GLU A 99 -4.38 17.51 -18.01
C GLU A 99 -4.74 16.82 -16.69
N ALA A 100 -4.03 17.11 -15.59
CA ALA A 100 -4.28 16.47 -14.31
C ALA A 100 -5.60 16.95 -13.68
N VAL A 101 -6.35 16.00 -13.11
CA VAL A 101 -7.55 16.32 -12.33
C VAL A 101 -7.13 16.44 -10.87
N ILE A 102 -7.30 17.64 -10.32
CA ILE A 102 -6.95 17.95 -8.93
C ILE A 102 -8.23 18.13 -8.13
N THR A 103 -8.30 17.45 -7.00
CA THR A 103 -9.39 17.55 -6.03
C THR A 103 -8.80 17.64 -4.64
N ASN A 104 -9.47 18.33 -3.73
CA ASN A 104 -9.05 18.40 -2.32
C ASN A 104 -10.11 17.68 -1.47
N SER A 105 -9.68 16.97 -0.44
CA SER A 105 -10.56 16.44 0.60
C SER A 105 -10.80 17.50 1.68
N GLU A 106 -11.86 17.32 2.48
CA GLU A 106 -12.25 18.25 3.54
C GLU A 106 -11.17 18.40 4.62
N GLU A 107 -10.42 17.31 4.87
CA GLU A 107 -9.27 17.27 5.79
C GLU A 107 -7.99 17.92 5.20
N GLY A 108 -8.09 18.57 4.03
CA GLY A 108 -6.97 19.30 3.41
C GLY A 108 -6.01 18.43 2.59
N ASN A 109 -6.32 17.16 2.38
CA ASN A 109 -5.52 16.25 1.54
C ASN A 109 -5.70 16.59 0.06
N ILE A 110 -4.62 16.56 -0.71
CA ILE A 110 -4.64 16.90 -2.13
C ILE A 110 -4.57 15.62 -2.96
N HIS A 111 -5.55 15.44 -3.84
CA HIS A 111 -5.62 14.33 -4.77
C HIS A 111 -5.26 14.80 -6.18
N ILE A 112 -4.32 14.11 -6.82
CA ILE A 112 -3.88 14.39 -8.18
C ILE A 112 -4.04 13.12 -9.00
N SER A 113 -4.98 13.15 -9.93
CA SER A 113 -5.16 12.11 -10.95
C SER A 113 -4.43 12.55 -12.21
N VAL A 114 -3.46 11.73 -12.66
CA VAL A 114 -2.67 11.99 -13.87
C VAL A 114 -3.07 10.97 -14.95
N PRO A 115 -3.99 11.31 -15.88
CA PRO A 115 -4.50 10.39 -16.89
C PRO A 115 -3.39 9.84 -17.80
N ARG A 116 -2.38 10.67 -18.10
CA ARG A 116 -1.21 10.30 -18.91
C ARG A 116 -0.46 9.09 -18.37
N PHE A 117 -0.33 8.98 -17.05
CA PHE A 117 0.30 7.84 -16.38
C PHE A 117 -0.70 6.75 -16.01
N LYS A 118 -1.99 7.05 -16.13
CA LYS A 118 -3.10 6.25 -15.60
C LYS A 118 -2.91 5.99 -14.10
N GLN A 119 -2.40 6.99 -13.40
CA GLN A 119 -2.05 6.90 -11.98
C GLN A 119 -2.70 8.00 -11.15
N ARG A 120 -3.07 7.64 -9.92
CA ARG A 120 -3.65 8.55 -8.93
C ARG A 120 -2.71 8.72 -7.74
N PHE A 121 -2.62 9.93 -7.22
CA PHE A 121 -1.75 10.30 -6.11
C PHE A 121 -2.55 11.08 -5.07
N THR A 122 -2.19 10.91 -3.80
CA THR A 122 -2.69 11.69 -2.67
C THR A 122 -1.48 12.24 -1.93
N LEU A 123 -1.45 13.56 -1.74
CA LEU A 123 -0.41 14.28 -1.03
C LEU A 123 -0.97 14.71 0.32
N VAL A 124 -0.24 14.37 1.38
CA VAL A 124 -0.53 14.75 2.76
C VAL A 124 0.65 15.51 3.31
N VAL A 125 0.37 16.63 3.97
CA VAL A 125 1.37 17.46 4.62
C VAL A 125 1.10 17.43 6.12
N PRO A 126 1.91 16.71 6.92
CA PRO A 126 1.85 16.82 8.37
C PRO A 126 2.23 18.23 8.81
N ALA A 127 1.80 18.62 10.02
CA ALA A 127 2.10 19.94 10.56
C ALA A 127 3.63 20.15 10.66
N PRO A 128 4.19 21.22 10.07
CA PRO A 128 5.63 21.46 10.12
C PRO A 128 6.15 21.55 11.55
N GLY A 129 7.23 20.84 11.84
CA GLY A 129 7.84 20.81 13.17
C GLY A 129 7.14 19.91 14.20
N ASP A 130 5.98 19.33 13.89
CA ASP A 130 5.37 18.31 14.75
C ASP A 130 5.88 16.91 14.39
N LEU A 131 6.62 16.34 15.34
CA LEU A 131 7.16 14.99 15.24
C LEU A 131 6.04 13.95 15.16
N PHE A 132 4.99 14.07 15.99
CA PHE A 132 3.97 13.03 16.08
C PHE A 132 3.06 13.03 14.85
N SER A 133 2.63 14.20 14.36
CA SER A 133 1.90 14.31 13.09
C SER A 133 2.70 13.70 11.93
N SER A 134 4.01 13.95 11.86
CA SER A 134 4.88 13.37 10.82
C SER A 134 4.95 11.84 10.91
N LEU A 135 5.16 11.30 12.11
CA LEU A 135 5.21 9.84 12.33
C LEU A 135 3.86 9.16 12.03
N ASP A 136 2.76 9.85 12.34
CA ASP A 136 1.40 9.38 12.11
C ASP A 136 1.00 9.42 10.63
N ALA A 137 1.45 10.40 9.86
CA ALA A 137 1.29 10.38 8.41
C ALA A 137 2.11 9.24 7.79
N LEU A 138 3.34 9.04 8.27
CA LEU A 138 4.30 8.09 7.70
C LEU A 138 4.00 6.62 8.00
N LYS A 139 3.27 6.32 9.09
CA LYS A 139 2.81 4.94 9.35
C LYS A 139 1.82 4.44 8.29
N VAL A 140 1.11 5.36 7.63
CA VAL A 140 0.09 5.06 6.60
C VAL A 140 0.62 5.29 5.19
N ALA A 141 1.51 6.27 4.98
CA ALA A 141 2.02 6.65 3.66
C ALA A 141 2.75 5.53 2.92
N ASP A 142 2.54 5.43 1.60
CA ASP A 142 3.27 4.51 0.73
C ASP A 142 4.69 5.02 0.46
N THR A 143 4.81 6.33 0.24
CA THR A 143 6.05 7.03 -0.08
C THR A 143 6.20 8.28 0.80
N VAL A 144 7.41 8.56 1.26
CA VAL A 144 7.78 9.83 1.89
C VAL A 144 8.58 10.68 0.91
N MET A 145 8.16 11.94 0.76
CA MET A 145 8.95 12.97 0.11
C MET A 145 9.61 13.84 1.18
N PHE A 146 10.92 13.74 1.32
CA PHE A 146 11.68 14.67 2.15
C PHE A 146 12.04 15.91 1.35
N LEU A 147 11.71 17.08 1.90
CA LEU A 147 12.04 18.37 1.33
C LEU A 147 13.28 18.94 2.04
N VAL A 148 14.24 19.35 1.24
CA VAL A 148 15.50 19.98 1.67
C VAL A 148 15.71 21.25 0.88
N SER A 149 16.12 22.34 1.52
CA SER A 149 16.48 23.57 0.81
C SER A 149 17.97 23.57 0.50
N ALA A 150 18.33 23.96 -0.71
CA ALA A 150 19.73 24.18 -1.08
C ALA A 150 20.24 25.57 -0.64
N SER A 151 19.33 26.50 -0.37
CA SER A 151 19.64 27.90 -0.06
C SER A 151 19.80 28.16 1.44
N SER A 152 19.19 27.34 2.29
CA SER A 152 19.38 27.41 3.74
C SER A 152 20.81 27.02 4.10
N GLY A 153 21.37 27.67 5.13
CA GLY A 153 22.74 27.40 5.58
C GLY A 153 22.93 25.96 6.08
N GLU A 154 21.88 25.37 6.64
CA GLU A 154 21.81 23.97 7.06
C GLU A 154 20.82 23.21 6.17
N THR A 155 21.21 22.01 5.72
CA THR A 155 20.41 21.18 4.81
C THR A 155 19.39 20.32 5.56
N ILE A 156 19.67 20.01 6.82
CA ILE A 156 18.79 19.31 7.75
C ILE A 156 18.98 20.02 9.10
N ASP A 157 17.90 20.57 9.65
CA ASP A 157 17.94 21.23 10.95
C ASP A 157 17.80 20.21 12.11
N ASP A 158 18.00 20.66 13.35
CA ASP A 158 17.89 19.82 14.55
C ASP A 158 16.50 19.13 14.68
N ALA A 159 15.44 19.74 14.15
CA ALA A 159 14.10 19.16 14.15
C ALA A 159 13.98 18.06 13.09
N GLY A 160 14.52 18.29 11.90
CA GLY A 160 14.65 17.34 10.80
C GLY A 160 15.48 16.13 11.19
N GLU A 161 16.58 16.31 11.93
CA GLU A 161 17.39 15.19 12.45
C GLU A 161 16.57 14.31 13.42
N LYS A 162 15.77 14.93 14.32
CA LYS A 162 14.88 14.18 15.22
C LYS A 162 13.82 13.40 14.46
N ILE A 163 13.19 14.04 13.46
CA ILE A 163 12.19 13.42 12.59
C ILE A 163 12.80 12.24 11.85
N LEU A 164 13.96 12.42 11.19
CA LEU A 164 14.66 11.34 10.49
C LEU A 164 15.00 10.18 11.41
N THR A 165 15.55 10.47 12.59
CA THR A 165 15.91 9.45 13.58
C THR A 165 14.69 8.62 14.00
N ALA A 166 13.57 9.29 14.29
CA ALA A 166 12.34 8.62 14.70
C ALA A 166 11.74 7.78 13.57
N ILE A 167 11.72 8.28 12.33
CA ILE A 167 11.18 7.56 11.16
C ILE A 167 12.04 6.32 10.85
N MET A 168 13.36 6.44 10.94
CA MET A 168 14.26 5.32 10.74
C MET A 168 14.02 4.21 11.77
N ALA A 169 13.72 4.56 13.02
CA ALA A 169 13.37 3.62 14.07
C ALA A 169 11.97 2.99 13.85
N GLN A 170 10.98 3.77 13.41
CA GLN A 170 9.62 3.29 13.15
C GLN A 170 9.52 2.36 11.94
N GLY A 171 10.33 2.62 10.91
CA GLY A 171 10.31 1.89 9.65
C GLY A 171 10.02 2.82 8.49
N LEU A 172 11.07 3.19 7.77
CA LEU A 172 11.01 4.12 6.65
C LEU A 172 10.25 3.52 5.45
N PRO A 173 9.18 4.17 4.93
CA PRO A 173 8.53 3.77 3.68
C PRO A 173 9.43 4.04 2.46
N SER A 174 8.89 3.87 1.25
CA SER A 174 9.63 4.26 0.03
C SER A 174 10.00 5.73 0.11
N THR A 175 11.25 6.08 -0.17
CA THR A 175 11.71 7.46 0.05
C THR A 175 12.01 8.13 -1.27
N VAL A 176 11.75 9.44 -1.32
CA VAL A 176 12.21 10.35 -2.36
C VAL A 176 12.69 11.62 -1.67
N VAL A 177 13.88 12.10 -2.02
CA VAL A 177 14.38 13.37 -1.52
C VAL A 177 14.29 14.40 -2.64
N ALA A 178 13.64 15.52 -2.35
CA ALA A 178 13.50 16.64 -3.24
C ALA A 178 14.21 17.86 -2.66
N VAL A 179 14.90 18.58 -3.53
CA VAL A 179 15.66 19.78 -3.22
C VAL A 179 14.99 20.97 -3.87
N THR A 180 14.77 22.01 -3.06
CA THR A 180 14.18 23.29 -3.47
C THR A 180 15.20 24.42 -3.39
N ASP A 181 14.83 25.57 -3.93
CA ASP A 181 15.58 26.82 -3.87
C ASP A 181 16.96 26.73 -4.54
N LEU A 182 17.13 25.83 -5.53
CA LEU A 182 18.39 25.79 -6.26
C LEU A 182 18.51 26.99 -7.21
N GLU A 183 17.38 27.57 -7.62
CA GLU A 183 17.36 28.74 -8.48
C GLU A 183 17.79 30.04 -7.78
N SER A 184 17.62 30.16 -6.46
CA SER A 184 18.10 31.31 -5.69
C SER A 184 19.63 31.38 -5.64
N ILE A 185 20.31 30.25 -5.80
CA ILE A 185 21.77 30.16 -5.79
C ILE A 185 22.33 30.59 -7.15
N PRO A 186 23.45 31.35 -7.18
CA PRO A 186 24.11 31.72 -8.43
C PRO A 186 24.45 30.49 -9.30
N PRO A 187 24.23 30.55 -10.61
CA PRO A 187 24.30 29.37 -11.50
C PRO A 187 25.66 28.64 -11.45
N LYS A 188 26.75 29.38 -11.23
CA LYS A 188 28.10 28.81 -11.08
C LYS A 188 28.27 27.92 -9.84
N LYS A 189 27.50 28.17 -8.78
CA LYS A 189 27.56 27.44 -7.49
C LYS A 189 26.49 26.36 -7.34
N ARG A 190 25.44 26.36 -8.17
CA ARG A 190 24.32 25.40 -8.09
C ARG A 190 24.76 23.93 -8.09
N HIS A 191 25.70 23.58 -8.96
CA HIS A 191 26.22 22.21 -9.02
C HIS A 191 26.92 21.80 -7.72
N THR A 192 27.76 22.67 -7.18
CA THR A 192 28.47 22.42 -5.91
C THR A 192 27.50 22.34 -4.74
N ALA A 193 26.50 23.23 -4.66
CA ALA A 193 25.47 23.19 -3.64
C ALA A 193 24.65 21.89 -3.70
N LYS A 194 24.22 21.48 -4.90
CA LYS A 194 23.53 20.22 -5.13
C LYS A 194 24.36 19.01 -4.68
N GLN A 195 25.67 19.01 -4.96
CA GLN A 195 26.56 17.95 -4.51
C GLN A 195 26.73 17.92 -2.99
N GLN A 196 26.76 19.09 -2.34
CA GLN A 196 26.83 19.17 -0.89
C GLN A 196 25.55 18.60 -0.25
N VAL A 197 24.38 19.04 -0.70
CA VAL A 197 23.09 18.49 -0.24
C VAL A 197 23.02 16.98 -0.46
N GLN A 198 23.46 16.48 -1.62
CA GLN A 198 23.50 15.04 -1.87
C GLN A 198 24.41 14.30 -0.88
N LYS A 199 25.56 14.86 -0.49
CA LYS A 199 26.46 14.25 0.51
C LYS A 199 25.81 14.19 1.89
N ASP A 200 25.16 15.28 2.30
CA ASP A 200 24.50 15.36 3.61
C ASP A 200 23.33 14.37 3.69
N VAL A 201 22.52 14.29 2.62
CA VAL A 201 21.42 13.32 2.51
C VAL A 201 21.94 11.88 2.50
N LEU A 202 23.03 11.57 1.80
CA LEU A 202 23.61 10.22 1.74
C LEU A 202 24.08 9.70 3.11
N ARG A 203 24.41 10.58 4.04
CA ARG A 203 24.76 10.21 5.42
C ARG A 203 23.59 9.50 6.11
N TRP A 204 22.38 9.93 5.83
CA TRP A 204 21.14 9.39 6.40
C TRP A 204 20.50 8.34 5.48
N LEU A 205 20.47 8.59 4.18
CA LEU A 205 19.75 7.83 3.16
C LEU A 205 20.71 7.39 2.05
N PRO A 206 21.48 6.29 2.22
CA PRO A 206 22.58 5.92 1.33
C PRO A 206 22.16 5.51 -0.08
N ASP A 207 20.91 5.05 -0.26
CA ASP A 207 20.40 4.56 -1.55
C ASP A 207 19.64 5.64 -2.35
N GLU A 208 19.43 6.82 -1.78
CA GLU A 208 18.54 7.83 -2.34
C GLU A 208 19.27 8.92 -3.14
N LYS A 209 18.70 9.24 -4.31
CA LYS A 209 19.17 10.33 -5.17
C LYS A 209 18.23 11.52 -5.06
N ILE A 210 18.81 12.71 -4.91
CA ILE A 210 18.04 13.96 -4.87
C ILE A 210 17.44 14.30 -6.22
N ILE A 211 16.20 14.79 -6.19
CA ILE A 211 15.48 15.37 -7.32
C ILE A 211 15.40 16.88 -7.08
N THR A 212 15.47 17.68 -8.14
CA THR A 212 15.23 19.13 -8.04
C THR A 212 13.76 19.40 -8.29
N LEU A 213 13.15 20.30 -7.53
CA LEU A 213 11.77 20.77 -7.72
C LEU A 213 11.76 22.29 -7.92
N ASP A 214 12.42 22.78 -8.97
CA ASP A 214 12.46 24.22 -9.26
C ASP A 214 11.67 24.58 -10.54
N LYS A 215 11.63 23.68 -11.53
CA LYS A 215 10.90 23.89 -12.80
C LYS A 215 9.60 23.12 -12.87
N ILE A 216 8.56 23.68 -13.47
CA ILE A 216 7.21 23.07 -13.58
C ILE A 216 7.27 21.59 -14.05
N GLY A 217 8.13 21.26 -15.03
CA GLY A 217 8.30 19.89 -15.52
C GLY A 217 8.95 18.89 -14.53
N ASP A 218 9.56 19.38 -13.45
CA ASP A 218 10.16 18.55 -12.41
C ASP A 218 9.08 17.87 -11.55
N GLY A 219 7.93 18.52 -11.31
CA GLY A 219 6.80 17.91 -10.60
C GLY A 219 6.28 16.66 -11.30
N LEU A 220 6.16 16.70 -12.64
CA LEU A 220 5.76 15.54 -13.43
C LEU A 220 6.81 14.42 -13.38
N THR A 221 8.09 14.79 -13.31
CA THR A 221 9.20 13.83 -13.15
C THR A 221 9.19 13.17 -11.78
N PHE A 222 8.87 13.93 -10.74
CA PHE A 222 8.63 13.43 -9.39
C PHE A 222 7.46 12.43 -9.36
N LEU A 223 6.28 12.82 -9.83
CA LEU A 223 5.09 11.93 -9.86
C LEU A 223 5.37 10.64 -10.64
N ARG A 224 6.06 10.74 -11.79
CA ARG A 224 6.49 9.57 -12.57
C ARG A 224 7.43 8.65 -11.78
N LYS A 225 8.39 9.23 -11.04
CA LYS A 225 9.32 8.45 -10.20
C LYS A 225 8.53 7.72 -9.12
N VAL A 226 7.69 8.41 -8.36
CA VAL A 226 6.88 7.80 -7.28
C VAL A 226 6.00 6.68 -7.82
N GLY A 227 5.27 6.92 -8.92
CA GLY A 227 4.37 5.93 -9.51
C GLY A 227 5.09 4.71 -10.13
N SER A 228 6.37 4.84 -10.49
CA SER A 228 7.17 3.75 -11.07
C SER A 228 8.11 3.07 -10.08
N GLN A 229 8.34 3.69 -8.91
CA GLN A 229 9.26 3.24 -7.89
C GLN A 229 8.84 1.89 -7.32
N LYS A 230 9.84 1.07 -6.98
CA LYS A 230 9.60 -0.16 -6.23
C LYS A 230 9.23 0.23 -4.80
N GLN A 231 8.01 -0.11 -4.39
CA GLN A 231 7.55 0.18 -3.04
C GLN A 231 8.33 -0.66 -2.02
N ARG A 232 8.85 -0.02 -0.97
CA ARG A 232 9.47 -0.67 0.18
C ARG A 232 8.35 -1.23 1.05
N ALA A 233 8.48 -2.52 1.40
CA ALA A 233 7.52 -3.18 2.27
C ALA A 233 7.80 -2.79 3.73
N VAL A 234 6.77 -2.32 4.43
CA VAL A 234 6.81 -2.04 5.87
C VAL A 234 5.94 -3.09 6.54
N ILE A 235 6.58 -4.04 7.23
CA ILE A 235 5.93 -5.28 7.68
C ILE A 235 4.71 -4.99 8.57
N GLN A 236 4.82 -4.02 9.48
CA GLN A 236 3.74 -3.66 10.40
C GLN A 236 2.52 -3.11 9.67
N ARG A 237 2.75 -2.24 8.67
CA ARG A 237 1.71 -1.61 7.85
C ARG A 237 1.07 -2.63 6.90
N ASP A 238 1.89 -3.42 6.20
CA ASP A 238 1.41 -4.31 5.14
C ASP A 238 0.62 -5.53 5.69
N ARG A 239 0.82 -5.89 6.96
CA ARG A 239 0.13 -7.02 7.62
C ARG A 239 -1.23 -6.66 8.22
N ARG A 240 -1.60 -5.37 8.27
CA ARG A 240 -2.85 -4.92 8.89
C ARG A 240 -3.63 -4.03 7.92
N PRO A 241 -4.97 -4.12 7.89
CA PRO A 241 -5.78 -3.14 7.19
C PRO A 241 -5.54 -1.77 7.84
N HIS A 242 -5.34 -0.75 7.02
CA HIS A 242 -5.20 0.63 7.46
C HIS A 242 -5.84 1.56 6.43
N MET A 243 -6.18 2.77 6.86
CA MET A 243 -6.85 3.77 6.06
C MET A 243 -6.39 5.16 6.52
N LEU A 244 -6.31 6.10 5.58
CA LEU A 244 -6.29 7.53 5.88
C LEU A 244 -7.73 8.03 5.76
N ALA A 245 -8.23 8.70 6.80
CA ALA A 245 -9.54 9.35 6.74
C ALA A 245 -9.49 10.56 5.81
N GLU A 246 -10.44 10.64 4.89
CA GLU A 246 -10.63 11.78 3.98
C GLU A 246 -11.79 12.67 4.40
N VAL A 247 -12.80 12.06 5.03
CA VAL A 247 -13.97 12.71 5.61
C VAL A 247 -14.31 11.95 6.90
N ALA A 248 -14.52 12.68 7.99
CA ALA A 248 -14.94 12.14 9.27
C ALA A 248 -16.15 12.92 9.81
N GLU A 249 -17.28 12.23 9.96
CA GLU A 249 -18.52 12.81 10.46
C GLU A 249 -18.95 12.09 11.74
N PHE A 250 -19.21 12.84 12.80
CA PHE A 250 -19.69 12.29 14.06
C PHE A 250 -21.19 12.50 14.21
N MET A 251 -21.93 11.40 14.36
CA MET A 251 -23.36 11.41 14.65
C MET A 251 -23.56 11.06 16.12
N PRO A 252 -23.93 12.02 16.99
CA PRO A 252 -24.19 11.73 18.40
C PRO A 252 -25.44 10.86 18.56
N ASP A 253 -25.42 9.97 19.56
CA ASP A 253 -26.61 9.23 19.98
C ASP A 253 -27.54 10.16 20.78
N ASP A 254 -28.82 9.79 20.89
CA ASP A 254 -29.85 10.59 21.58
C ASP A 254 -29.52 10.88 23.07
N GLU A 255 -28.67 10.06 23.69
CA GLU A 255 -28.23 10.19 25.09
C GLU A 255 -26.97 11.07 25.26
N GLY A 256 -26.35 11.54 24.17
CA GLY A 256 -25.33 12.60 24.15
C GLY A 256 -23.92 12.22 24.63
N SER A 257 -23.70 11.05 25.25
CA SER A 257 -22.38 10.62 25.73
C SER A 257 -21.57 9.77 24.74
N THR A 258 -22.25 9.14 23.78
CA THR A 258 -21.65 8.28 22.75
C THR A 258 -22.24 8.63 21.38
N GLY A 259 -21.62 8.14 20.32
CA GLY A 259 -22.12 8.35 18.97
C GLY A 259 -21.44 7.45 17.97
N THR A 260 -21.96 7.49 16.74
CA THR A 260 -21.41 6.75 15.61
C THR A 260 -20.51 7.67 14.78
N LEU A 261 -19.23 7.30 14.67
CA LEU A 261 -18.28 7.96 13.79
C LEU A 261 -18.31 7.33 12.39
N LYS A 262 -18.69 8.12 11.38
CA LYS A 262 -18.56 7.76 9.97
C LYS A 262 -17.20 8.23 9.47
N VAL A 263 -16.39 7.28 9.00
CA VAL A 263 -15.06 7.57 8.44
C VAL A 263 -15.03 7.05 7.01
N SER A 264 -14.77 7.95 6.07
CA SER A 264 -14.63 7.63 4.65
C SER A 264 -13.17 7.75 4.22
N GLY A 265 -12.72 6.82 3.39
CA GLY A 265 -11.36 6.83 2.84
C GLY A 265 -11.02 5.51 2.13
N PHE A 266 -9.78 5.41 1.66
CA PHE A 266 -9.32 4.23 0.92
C PHE A 266 -8.66 3.20 1.84
N VAL A 267 -9.21 1.98 1.84
CA VAL A 267 -8.62 0.82 2.54
C VAL A 267 -7.32 0.39 1.85
N ARG A 268 -6.27 0.17 2.63
CA ARG A 268 -4.93 -0.23 2.19
C ARG A 268 -4.43 -1.45 2.97
N GLY A 269 -3.46 -2.16 2.38
CA GLY A 269 -2.83 -3.33 2.98
C GLY A 269 -3.68 -4.59 2.84
N CYS A 270 -4.11 -5.16 3.96
CA CYS A 270 -4.97 -6.34 3.99
C CYS A 270 -6.46 -5.98 3.87
N PRO A 271 -7.34 -6.92 3.47
CA PRO A 271 -8.79 -6.70 3.48
C PRO A 271 -9.29 -6.35 4.89
N LEU A 272 -10.16 -5.34 4.98
CA LEU A 272 -10.81 -4.94 6.23
C LEU A 272 -11.99 -5.87 6.54
N SER A 273 -12.14 -6.25 7.81
CA SER A 273 -13.24 -7.12 8.28
C SER A 273 -14.04 -6.40 9.37
N VAL A 274 -15.35 -6.26 9.19
CA VAL A 274 -16.25 -5.56 10.13
C VAL A 274 -16.19 -6.12 11.56
N ASN A 275 -15.99 -7.44 11.69
CA ASN A 275 -16.00 -8.11 13.00
C ASN A 275 -14.70 -7.88 13.80
N SER A 276 -13.68 -7.28 13.18
CA SER A 276 -12.41 -6.94 13.83
C SER A 276 -12.50 -5.57 14.51
N LEU A 277 -11.70 -5.39 15.56
CA LEU A 277 -11.55 -4.08 16.21
C LEU A 277 -10.77 -3.10 15.30
N VAL A 278 -11.14 -1.83 15.37
CA VAL A 278 -10.40 -0.72 14.75
C VAL A 278 -9.72 0.08 15.85
N HIS A 279 -8.45 0.39 15.64
CA HIS A 279 -7.70 1.28 16.51
C HIS A 279 -7.61 2.66 15.89
N ILE A 280 -8.09 3.68 16.61
CA ILE A 280 -7.91 5.08 16.26
C ILE A 280 -6.73 5.61 17.07
N PRO A 281 -5.62 6.02 16.43
CA PRO A 281 -4.45 6.55 17.12
C PRO A 281 -4.83 7.73 18.02
N GLY A 282 -4.40 7.69 19.29
CA GLY A 282 -4.72 8.70 20.30
C GLY A 282 -6.06 8.52 21.03
N TRP A 283 -7.00 7.73 20.47
CA TRP A 283 -8.35 7.56 21.03
C TRP A 283 -8.60 6.15 21.57
N GLY A 284 -7.96 5.12 21.01
CA GLY A 284 -8.05 3.74 21.50
C GLY A 284 -8.72 2.77 20.51
N ASP A 285 -9.25 1.67 21.04
CA ASP A 285 -9.84 0.60 20.25
C ASP A 285 -11.37 0.70 20.25
N PHE A 286 -11.99 0.52 19.10
CA PHE A 286 -13.42 0.61 18.87
C PHE A 286 -13.93 -0.56 18.03
N GLN A 287 -15.22 -0.88 18.17
CA GLN A 287 -15.90 -1.86 17.34
C GLN A 287 -16.55 -1.17 16.14
N MET A 288 -16.47 -1.81 14.97
CA MET A 288 -17.20 -1.35 13.78
C MET A 288 -18.62 -1.92 13.77
N SER A 289 -19.59 -1.12 13.32
CA SER A 289 -20.99 -1.58 13.15
C SER A 289 -21.25 -2.11 11.74
N HIS A 290 -20.78 -1.42 10.71
CA HIS A 290 -20.94 -1.80 9.31
C HIS A 290 -19.87 -1.13 8.44
N ILE A 291 -19.68 -1.67 7.23
CA ILE A 291 -18.83 -1.11 6.18
C ILE A 291 -19.71 -0.86 4.96
N GLU A 292 -19.63 0.35 4.43
CA GLU A 292 -20.32 0.79 3.22
C GLU A 292 -19.31 1.09 2.11
N THR A 293 -19.77 1.02 0.87
CA THR A 293 -19.04 1.55 -0.29
C THR A 293 -19.78 2.75 -0.83
N THR A 294 -19.02 3.81 -1.04
CA THR A 294 -19.43 5.02 -1.72
C THR A 294 -18.80 5.08 -3.12
N SER A 295 -19.34 5.94 -3.97
CA SER A 295 -18.69 6.29 -5.22
C SER A 295 -17.34 6.96 -4.93
N ASP A 296 -16.36 6.70 -5.80
CA ASP A 296 -15.02 7.30 -5.67
C ASP A 296 -15.11 8.81 -5.91
N PRO A 297 -14.80 9.66 -4.91
CA PRO A 297 -14.88 11.12 -5.05
C PRO A 297 -13.78 11.67 -5.97
N HIS A 298 -12.73 10.90 -6.24
CA HIS A 298 -11.50 11.36 -6.90
C HIS A 298 -11.08 10.42 -8.05
N PRO A 299 -11.94 10.15 -9.06
CA PRO A 299 -11.68 9.16 -10.09
C PRO A 299 -10.52 9.56 -11.02
N LEU A 300 -9.86 8.57 -11.62
CA LEU A 300 -8.76 8.79 -12.57
C LEU A 300 -9.22 9.50 -13.86
N ASP A 301 -10.36 9.07 -14.41
CA ASP A 301 -10.98 9.65 -15.60
C ASP A 301 -12.40 10.10 -15.25
N LYS A 302 -12.73 11.38 -15.45
CA LYS A 302 -14.09 11.91 -15.22
C LYS A 302 -15.17 11.14 -16.01
N GLY A 303 -14.81 10.59 -17.18
CA GLY A 303 -15.72 9.82 -18.03
C GLY A 303 -15.97 8.37 -17.62
N ARG A 304 -15.17 7.78 -16.71
CA ARG A 304 -15.37 6.40 -16.23
C ARG A 304 -16.35 6.29 -15.08
N ALA A 305 -16.48 7.34 -14.26
CA ALA A 305 -17.51 7.40 -13.22
C ALA A 305 -18.93 7.18 -13.80
N ALA A 306 -19.16 7.65 -15.04
CA ALA A 306 -20.42 7.45 -15.76
C ALA A 306 -20.61 6.06 -16.39
N ARG A 307 -19.55 5.25 -16.54
CA ARG A 307 -19.61 3.94 -17.24
C ARG A 307 -19.72 2.72 -16.33
N ASP A 308 -19.18 2.78 -15.12
CA ASP A 308 -19.42 1.73 -14.11
C ASP A 308 -20.83 1.83 -13.48
N GLY A 309 -21.52 2.96 -13.69
CA GLY A 309 -22.94 3.17 -13.39
C GLY A 309 -23.88 2.71 -14.50
N GLY A 310 -23.63 1.53 -15.07
CA GLY A 310 -24.47 0.91 -16.10
C GLY A 310 -25.83 0.40 -15.57
N MET A 311 -26.63 1.28 -14.99
CA MET A 311 -28.09 1.22 -14.93
C MET A 311 -28.56 2.64 -14.56
N GLU A 312 -29.21 3.33 -15.49
CA GLU A 312 -29.85 4.62 -15.23
C GLU A 312 -30.95 4.43 -14.19
N THR A 313 -30.65 4.79 -12.95
CA THR A 313 -31.63 5.27 -11.98
C THR A 313 -31.10 6.57 -11.42
N ASN A 314 -31.82 7.65 -11.70
CA ASN A 314 -31.66 8.92 -10.99
C ASN A 314 -31.70 8.65 -9.48
N ASP A 315 -30.58 8.81 -8.79
CA ASP A 315 -30.56 9.18 -7.37
C ASP A 315 -29.14 9.58 -6.96
N SER A 316 -29.06 10.71 -6.25
CA SER A 316 -27.89 11.17 -5.49
C SER A 316 -27.36 10.06 -4.57
N ASP A 317 -26.05 9.86 -4.53
CA ASP A 317 -25.33 9.05 -3.54
C ASP A 317 -25.86 7.63 -3.28
N THR A 318 -25.54 6.71 -4.19
CA THR A 318 -25.76 5.27 -3.99
C THR A 318 -24.74 4.68 -3.02
N THR A 319 -24.93 4.93 -1.72
CA THR A 319 -24.26 4.19 -0.65
C THR A 319 -24.73 2.74 -0.65
N ARG A 320 -23.79 1.79 -0.71
CA ARG A 320 -24.09 0.36 -0.67
C ARG A 320 -23.42 -0.30 0.51
N VAL A 321 -24.20 -0.90 1.40
CA VAL A 321 -23.68 -1.69 2.52
C VAL A 321 -22.98 -2.95 1.98
N LEU A 322 -21.70 -3.11 2.30
CA LEU A 322 -20.92 -4.30 1.93
C LEU A 322 -21.04 -5.39 2.99
N ALA A 323 -20.95 -5.00 4.25
CA ALA A 323 -20.94 -5.94 5.36
C ALA A 323 -21.42 -5.25 6.64
N THR A 324 -22.18 -5.99 7.43
CA THR A 324 -22.66 -5.58 8.75
C THR A 324 -22.05 -6.51 9.79
N ALA A 325 -21.75 -5.98 10.97
CA ALA A 325 -21.16 -6.76 12.05
C ALA A 325 -22.11 -7.88 12.49
N ASP A 326 -21.57 -9.09 12.68
CA ASP A 326 -22.32 -10.18 13.30
C ASP A 326 -21.94 -10.24 14.79
N PRO A 327 -22.87 -9.97 15.72
CA PRO A 327 -22.59 -9.94 17.15
C PRO A 327 -22.06 -11.27 17.70
N ARG A 328 -22.23 -12.39 16.99
CA ARG A 328 -21.72 -13.71 17.43
C ARG A 328 -20.23 -13.90 17.14
N ILE A 329 -19.71 -13.23 16.12
CA ILE A 329 -18.34 -13.40 15.61
C ILE A 329 -17.48 -12.17 15.98
N GLN A 330 -18.13 -11.05 16.31
CA GLN A 330 -17.47 -9.80 16.64
C GLN A 330 -16.60 -9.91 17.89
N VAL A 331 -15.37 -9.41 17.77
CA VAL A 331 -14.40 -9.40 18.88
C VAL A 331 -14.86 -8.42 19.96
N SER A 332 -14.90 -8.85 21.21
CA SER A 332 -15.30 -8.00 22.35
C SER A 332 -14.18 -7.07 22.82
N LEU A 333 -14.54 -5.85 23.26
CA LEU A 333 -13.61 -4.86 23.80
C LEU A 333 -13.02 -5.27 25.17
N SER A 334 -13.69 -6.16 25.90
CA SER A 334 -13.43 -6.50 27.31
C SER A 334 -12.26 -7.47 27.57
N LEU A 335 -11.62 -8.01 26.53
CA LEU A 335 -10.50 -8.95 26.67
C LEU A 335 -9.13 -8.24 26.77
N ARG A 336 -8.93 -7.42 27.80
CA ARG A 336 -7.60 -6.85 28.15
C ARG A 336 -7.07 -7.28 29.53
N ILE A 337 -7.63 -8.34 30.13
CA ILE A 337 -7.06 -8.95 31.35
C ILE A 337 -6.26 -10.18 30.95
N LEU A 338 -5.02 -9.98 30.49
CA LEU A 338 -4.02 -11.05 30.46
C LEU A 338 -3.46 -11.18 31.89
N SER A 339 -4.04 -12.07 32.70
CA SER A 339 -3.41 -12.51 33.94
C SER A 339 -2.20 -13.37 33.57
N ILE A 340 -1.03 -12.75 33.46
CA ILE A 340 0.23 -13.47 33.35
C ILE A 340 0.53 -13.99 34.77
N GLN A 341 0.23 -15.26 35.03
CA GLN A 341 0.84 -15.94 36.17
C GLN A 341 2.33 -16.08 35.86
N GLN A 342 3.18 -15.40 36.62
CA GLN A 342 4.62 -15.64 36.62
C GLN A 342 4.90 -17.04 37.22
N PRO A 343 5.98 -17.72 36.77
CA PRO A 343 6.35 -19.05 37.25
C PRO A 343 6.69 -19.09 38.74
#